data_AF-A0A1W2LI63-F1
#
_entry.id   AF-A0A1W2LI63-F1
#
_cell.length_a   1.000
_cell.length_b   1.000
_cell.length_c   1.000
_cell.angle_alpha   90.00
_cell.angle_beta   90.00
_cell.angle_gamma   90.00
#
_symmetry.space_group_name_H-M   'P 1'
#
loop_
_entity.id
_entity.type
_entity.pdbx_description
1 polymer ?
#
loop_
_entity_poly.entity_id
_entity_poly.type
_entity_poly.pdbx_seq_one_letter_code
_entity_poly.pdbx_strand_id
1 'polypeptide(L)'
;MGQLNQPSNLVDRVSKLERALEAFRKLSGLTSAIIRRGGITLLDDSFLKVVDDQGTRILYIGPNSEGKQVFALRRENGTVILQGDYFAGEPFFAMRDQNNVILFSDNAAGLGGMARPWLPIPMYPKFVVESDVPPNPELGFTYDYMFIDNSQLASEKVLWQGRASVLHKFVELRVVTGRAIGGSHVPRYRLKFNGTTVGQWTDIGLSNVIRGPYDISEWLDQNDVSVQLTCSLDTGGAGSTACQIDSVYMRQ
;
A
#
# COMPACT_ATOMS: atom_id res chain seq x y z
N MET A 1 -32.94 -48.39 59.94
CA MET A 1 -33.03 -46.91 59.92
C MET A 1 -31.68 -46.36 60.38
N GLY A 2 -30.81 -46.00 59.44
CA GLY A 2 -29.48 -45.46 59.76
C GLY A 2 -29.59 -44.04 60.31
N GLN A 3 -28.92 -43.78 61.43
CA GLN A 3 -28.91 -42.49 62.13
C GLN A 3 -28.52 -41.36 61.18
N LEU A 4 -29.49 -40.51 60.84
CA LEU A 4 -29.34 -39.39 59.92
C LEU A 4 -28.56 -38.20 60.50
N ASN A 5 -28.18 -38.25 61.78
CA ASN A 5 -27.60 -37.12 62.53
C ASN A 5 -26.33 -37.53 63.29
N GLN A 6 -25.30 -37.99 62.58
CA GLN A 6 -23.96 -38.06 63.18
C GLN A 6 -23.24 -36.71 63.00
N PRO A 7 -22.61 -36.15 64.05
CA PRO A 7 -21.88 -34.88 63.99
C PRO A 7 -20.78 -34.84 62.90
N SER A 8 -20.22 -36.00 62.54
CA SER A 8 -19.25 -36.18 61.46
C SER A 8 -19.78 -35.72 60.09
N ASN A 9 -21.06 -35.97 59.79
CA ASN A 9 -21.68 -35.53 58.53
C ASN A 9 -21.83 -34.00 58.43
N LEU A 10 -21.87 -33.29 59.56
CA LEU A 10 -21.90 -31.83 59.57
C LEU A 10 -20.51 -31.25 59.32
N VAL A 11 -19.46 -31.85 59.89
CA VAL A 11 -18.06 -31.45 59.67
C VAL A 11 -17.65 -31.66 58.20
N ASP A 12 -18.05 -32.77 57.58
CA ASP A 12 -17.79 -33.02 56.16
C ASP A 12 -18.56 -32.07 55.22
N ARG A 13 -19.75 -31.62 55.62
CA ARG A 13 -20.52 -30.63 54.85
C ARG A 13 -19.91 -29.23 54.98
N VAL A 14 -19.46 -28.85 56.17
CA VAL A 14 -18.80 -27.56 56.41
C VAL A 14 -17.49 -27.48 55.63
N SER A 15 -16.65 -28.52 55.67
CA SER A 15 -15.38 -28.54 54.93
C SER A 15 -15.58 -28.54 53.40
N LYS A 16 -16.63 -29.18 52.89
CA LYS A 16 -17.01 -29.07 51.45
C LYS A 16 -17.50 -27.67 51.09
N LEU A 17 -18.27 -27.03 51.97
CA LEU A 17 -18.72 -25.65 51.77
C LEU A 17 -17.56 -24.67 51.82
N GLU A 18 -16.58 -24.84 52.72
CA GLU A 18 -15.38 -24.01 52.79
C GLU A 18 -14.53 -24.12 51.51
N ARG A 19 -14.33 -25.34 50.99
CA ARG A 19 -13.64 -25.53 49.70
C ARG A 19 -14.39 -24.91 48.53
N ALA A 20 -15.72 -25.02 48.51
CA ALA A 20 -16.55 -24.37 47.50
C ALA A 20 -16.51 -22.83 47.63
N LEU A 21 -16.46 -22.30 48.85
CA LEU A 21 -16.34 -20.87 49.12
C LEU A 21 -14.96 -20.32 48.72
N GLU A 22 -13.88 -21.06 48.97
CA GLU A 22 -12.53 -20.71 48.50
C GLU A 22 -12.44 -20.73 46.97
N ALA A 23 -13.02 -21.74 46.32
CA ALA A 23 -13.11 -21.80 44.86
C ALA A 23 -13.93 -20.64 44.30
N PHE A 24 -15.06 -20.31 44.95
CA PHE A 24 -15.91 -19.17 44.57
C PHE A 24 -15.18 -17.83 44.78
N ARG A 25 -14.42 -17.67 45.87
CA ARG A 25 -13.58 -16.47 46.11
C ARG A 25 -12.46 -16.31 45.09
N LYS A 26 -11.85 -17.41 44.65
CA LYS A 26 -10.88 -17.38 43.53
C LYS A 26 -11.54 -17.00 42.20
N LEU A 27 -12.78 -17.40 41.95
CA LEU A 27 -13.54 -17.07 40.75
C LEU A 27 -14.12 -15.64 40.74
N SER A 28 -14.53 -15.14 41.91
CA SER A 28 -15.14 -13.81 42.08
C SER A 28 -14.13 -12.69 42.39
N GLY A 29 -12.88 -13.03 42.70
CA GLY A 29 -11.86 -12.12 43.23
C GLY A 29 -10.93 -11.44 42.22
N LEU A 30 -11.23 -11.44 40.92
CA LEU A 30 -10.45 -10.67 39.93
C LEU A 30 -11.08 -9.29 39.67
N THR A 31 -11.59 -8.62 40.70
CA THR A 31 -12.12 -7.25 40.61
C THR A 31 -11.04 -6.22 40.30
N SER A 32 -9.77 -6.49 40.61
CA SER A 32 -8.61 -5.81 40.03
C SER A 32 -7.35 -6.66 40.23
N ALA A 33 -6.66 -7.01 39.15
CA ALA A 33 -5.35 -7.67 39.22
C ALA A 33 -4.30 -6.73 38.64
N ILE A 34 -3.36 -6.29 39.48
CA ILE A 34 -2.22 -5.48 39.04
C ILE A 34 -1.00 -6.40 38.94
N ILE A 35 -0.54 -6.66 37.72
CA ILE A 35 0.67 -7.45 37.46
C ILE A 35 1.86 -6.49 37.55
N ARG A 36 2.57 -6.52 38.69
CA ARG A 36 3.74 -5.65 38.93
C ARG A 36 5.02 -6.14 38.23
N ARG A 37 5.18 -7.46 38.08
CA ARG A 37 6.28 -8.16 37.38
C ARG A 37 5.76 -9.50 36.85
N GLY A 38 6.27 -9.96 35.72
CA GLY A 38 5.80 -11.16 35.01
C GLY A 38 5.04 -10.84 33.72
N GLY A 39 4.31 -11.81 33.18
CA GLY A 39 3.49 -11.66 31.96
C GLY A 39 2.22 -12.49 32.02
N ILE A 40 1.25 -12.16 31.18
CA ILE A 40 0.04 -12.96 30.95
C ILE A 40 0.29 -13.83 29.72
N THR A 41 0.16 -15.15 29.86
CA THR A 41 0.13 -16.08 28.74
C THR A 41 -1.29 -16.61 28.59
N LEU A 42 -1.86 -16.43 27.40
CA LEU A 42 -3.16 -16.94 27.01
C LEU A 42 -2.94 -18.25 26.21
N LEU A 43 -3.62 -19.33 26.58
CA LEU A 43 -3.51 -20.65 25.96
C LEU A 43 -4.85 -21.05 25.30
N ASP A 44 -4.83 -22.03 24.40
CA ASP A 44 -6.04 -22.67 23.86
C ASP A 44 -7.08 -21.69 23.30
N ASP A 45 -6.67 -20.83 22.36
CA ASP A 45 -7.56 -19.84 21.72
C ASP A 45 -8.22 -18.85 22.70
N SER A 46 -7.62 -18.69 23.89
CA SER A 46 -7.99 -17.65 24.85
C SER A 46 -7.79 -16.25 24.26
N PHE A 47 -8.65 -15.31 24.68
CA PHE A 47 -8.63 -13.93 24.23
C PHE A 47 -8.55 -12.94 25.40
N LEU A 48 -8.02 -11.76 25.10
CA LEU A 48 -8.11 -10.58 25.94
C LEU A 48 -9.18 -9.66 25.35
N LYS A 49 -10.17 -9.25 26.16
CA LYS A 49 -11.14 -8.23 25.76
C LYS A 49 -11.32 -7.17 26.84
N VAL A 50 -11.49 -5.93 26.41
CA VAL A 50 -11.93 -4.80 27.23
C VAL A 50 -13.29 -4.36 26.71
N VAL A 51 -14.25 -4.24 27.61
CA VAL A 51 -15.63 -3.84 27.33
C VAL A 51 -15.94 -2.61 28.16
N ASP A 52 -16.55 -1.60 27.56
CA ASP A 52 -17.01 -0.42 28.27
C ASP A 52 -18.31 -0.67 29.06
N ASP A 53 -18.80 0.37 29.72
CA ASP A 53 -20.03 0.35 30.51
C ASP A 53 -21.30 0.16 29.66
N GLN A 54 -21.21 0.39 28.34
CA GLN A 54 -22.29 0.20 27.37
C GLN A 54 -22.24 -1.17 26.69
N GLY A 55 -21.26 -2.02 27.02
CA GLY A 55 -21.09 -3.34 26.42
C GLY A 55 -20.31 -3.33 25.09
N THR A 56 -19.76 -2.20 24.68
CA THR A 56 -18.94 -2.07 23.47
C THR A 56 -17.54 -2.61 23.72
N ARG A 57 -17.06 -3.44 22.78
CA ARG A 57 -15.72 -4.03 22.83
C ARG A 57 -14.67 -3.02 22.38
N ILE A 58 -14.01 -2.37 23.34
CA ILE A 58 -12.96 -1.36 23.12
C ILE A 58 -11.65 -2.01 22.65
N LEU A 59 -11.21 -3.08 23.31
CA LEU A 59 -10.00 -3.82 22.92
C LEU A 59 -10.36 -5.30 22.76
N TYR A 60 -9.80 -5.92 21.73
CA TYR A 60 -9.84 -7.36 21.53
C TYR A 60 -8.49 -7.86 21.01
N ILE A 61 -7.98 -8.93 21.59
CA ILE A 61 -6.80 -9.66 21.10
C ILE A 61 -7.13 -11.15 21.24
N GLY A 62 -7.16 -11.89 20.14
CA GLY A 62 -7.49 -13.31 20.13
C GLY A 62 -8.02 -13.78 18.78
N PRO A 63 -8.52 -15.02 18.68
CA PRO A 63 -8.99 -15.57 17.41
C PRO A 63 -10.29 -14.91 16.94
N ASN A 64 -10.44 -14.75 15.62
CA ASN A 64 -11.71 -14.38 14.99
C ASN A 64 -12.59 -15.63 14.77
N SER A 65 -13.74 -15.47 14.09
CA SER A 65 -14.65 -16.58 13.78
C SER A 65 -14.06 -17.67 12.89
N GLU A 66 -12.91 -17.41 12.26
CA GLU A 66 -12.17 -18.35 11.41
C GLU A 66 -10.95 -18.95 12.14
N GLY A 67 -10.80 -18.69 13.44
CA GLY A 67 -9.65 -19.14 14.25
C GLY A 67 -8.36 -18.38 13.97
N LYS A 68 -8.40 -17.28 13.19
CA LYS A 68 -7.23 -16.46 12.89
C LYS A 68 -6.99 -15.45 13.99
N GLN A 69 -5.75 -15.27 14.40
CA GLN A 69 -5.40 -14.32 15.46
C GLN A 69 -5.55 -12.89 14.97
N VAL A 70 -6.42 -12.13 15.63
CA VAL A 70 -6.72 -10.74 15.30
C VAL A 70 -6.52 -9.84 16.51
N PHE A 71 -6.39 -8.56 16.25
CA PHE A 71 -6.51 -7.55 17.29
C PHE A 71 -7.37 -6.39 16.79
N ALA A 72 -8.13 -5.77 17.68
CA ALA A 72 -8.94 -4.61 17.35
C ALA A 72 -9.00 -3.64 18.53
N LEU A 73 -8.74 -2.38 18.25
CA LEU A 73 -8.96 -1.24 19.12
C LEU A 73 -10.09 -0.38 18.53
N ARG A 74 -11.10 -0.07 19.35
CA ARG A 74 -12.28 0.70 18.97
C ARG A 74 -12.44 1.94 19.84
N ARG A 75 -13.12 2.96 19.32
CA ARG A 75 -13.66 4.07 20.10
C ARG A 75 -14.86 3.59 20.92
N GLU A 76 -15.30 4.39 21.89
CA GLU A 76 -16.49 4.13 22.72
C GLU A 76 -17.75 3.91 21.88
N ASN A 77 -17.88 4.61 20.75
CA ASN A 77 -19.00 4.40 19.81
C ASN A 77 -18.89 3.13 18.94
N GLY A 78 -17.89 2.27 19.20
CA GLY A 78 -17.67 1.03 18.46
C GLY A 78 -16.95 1.18 17.11
N THR A 79 -16.59 2.39 16.68
CA THR A 79 -15.81 2.58 15.45
C THR A 79 -14.38 2.08 15.64
N VAL A 80 -13.84 1.37 14.65
CA VAL A 80 -12.48 0.85 14.71
C VAL A 80 -11.47 2.00 14.57
N ILE A 81 -10.46 2.01 15.45
CA ILE A 81 -9.30 2.89 15.38
C ILE A 81 -8.13 2.15 14.76
N LEU A 82 -7.88 0.94 15.25
CA LEU A 82 -6.74 0.11 14.87
C LEU A 82 -7.20 -1.34 14.79
N GLN A 83 -6.80 -2.05 13.75
CA GLN A 83 -7.09 -3.47 13.63
C GLN A 83 -5.94 -4.21 12.96
N GLY A 84 -5.73 -5.44 13.39
CA GLY A 84 -5.01 -6.47 12.66
C GLY A 84 -6.01 -7.57 12.36
N ASP A 85 -6.26 -7.83 11.08
CA ASP A 85 -7.27 -8.77 10.62
C ASP A 85 -6.79 -9.44 9.32
N TYR A 86 -7.66 -10.21 8.67
CA TYR A 86 -7.37 -10.88 7.42
C TYR A 86 -8.32 -10.40 6.33
N PHE A 87 -7.80 -10.19 5.13
CA PHE A 87 -8.60 -9.90 3.94
C PHE A 87 -8.16 -10.84 2.81
N ALA A 88 -9.10 -11.59 2.24
CA ALA A 88 -8.82 -12.60 1.22
C ALA A 88 -7.73 -13.61 1.63
N GLY A 89 -7.63 -13.92 2.93
CA GLY A 89 -6.63 -14.85 3.50
C GLY A 89 -5.28 -14.22 3.84
N GLU A 90 -5.04 -12.97 3.42
CA GLU A 90 -3.80 -12.25 3.72
C GLU A 90 -3.96 -11.41 5.00
N PRO A 91 -3.00 -11.46 5.94
CA PRO A 91 -3.04 -10.61 7.12
C PRO A 91 -2.85 -9.15 6.72
N PHE A 92 -3.52 -8.25 7.45
CA PHE A 92 -3.30 -6.82 7.35
C PHE A 92 -3.48 -6.11 8.68
N PHE A 93 -2.82 -4.99 8.78
CA PHE A 93 -3.01 -3.96 9.77
C PHE A 93 -3.70 -2.75 9.13
N ALA A 94 -4.59 -2.08 9.85
CA ALA A 94 -5.16 -0.81 9.44
C ALA A 94 -5.46 0.12 10.61
N MET A 95 -5.18 1.41 10.42
CA MET A 95 -5.61 2.50 11.28
C MET A 95 -6.68 3.33 10.56
N ARG A 96 -7.74 3.73 11.27
CA ARG A 96 -8.89 4.42 10.70
C ARG A 96 -9.24 5.71 11.44
N ASP A 97 -9.76 6.68 10.70
CA ASP A 97 -10.29 7.92 11.24
C ASP A 97 -11.66 7.71 11.93
N GLN A 98 -12.27 8.80 12.41
CA GLN A 98 -13.58 8.78 13.07
C GLN A 98 -14.75 8.42 12.14
N ASN A 99 -14.56 8.58 10.83
CA ASN A 99 -15.52 8.25 9.79
C ASN A 99 -15.27 6.85 9.21
N ASN A 100 -14.43 6.03 9.86
CA ASN A 100 -14.04 4.68 9.45
C ASN A 100 -13.22 4.61 8.14
N VAL A 101 -12.62 5.74 7.72
CA VAL A 101 -11.72 5.83 6.56
C VAL A 101 -10.33 5.32 6.95
N ILE A 102 -9.72 4.47 6.13
CA ILE A 102 -8.38 3.94 6.37
C ILE A 102 -7.36 5.07 6.18
N LEU A 103 -6.67 5.42 7.26
CA LEU A 103 -5.55 6.36 7.24
C LEU A 103 -4.27 5.62 6.86
N PHE A 104 -3.98 4.50 7.54
CA PHE A 104 -2.76 3.72 7.34
C PHE A 104 -3.12 2.24 7.24
N SER A 105 -2.45 1.48 6.38
CA SER A 105 -2.59 0.03 6.28
C SER A 105 -1.35 -0.58 5.63
N ASP A 106 -1.21 -1.90 5.66
CA ASP A 106 -0.09 -2.67 5.11
C ASP A 106 -0.49 -3.57 3.91
N ASN A 107 -1.57 -3.20 3.18
CA ASN A 107 -1.91 -3.59 1.80
C ASN A 107 -3.09 -4.58 1.59
N ALA A 108 -3.51 -5.41 2.54
CA ALA A 108 -4.55 -6.41 2.17
C ALA A 108 -5.97 -5.82 2.03
N ALA A 109 -6.35 -4.78 2.79
CA ALA A 109 -7.76 -4.41 2.95
C ALA A 109 -8.31 -3.28 2.05
N GLY A 110 -7.59 -2.79 1.03
CA GLY A 110 -8.12 -1.70 0.22
C GLY A 110 -7.43 -1.38 -1.11
N LEU A 111 -8.13 -0.61 -1.95
CA LEU A 111 -7.65 -0.15 -3.27
C LEU A 111 -6.71 1.08 -3.19
N GLY A 112 -6.57 1.74 -2.02
CA GLY A 112 -5.78 2.99 -1.92
C GLY A 112 -5.68 3.63 -0.54
N GLY A 113 -5.08 2.95 0.45
CA GLY A 113 -4.62 3.59 1.70
C GLY A 113 -3.17 4.10 1.58
N MET A 114 -2.64 4.80 2.59
CA MET A 114 -1.21 5.20 2.67
C MET A 114 -0.22 4.02 2.63
N ALA A 115 -0.71 2.77 2.59
CA ALA A 115 0.06 1.58 2.21
C ALA A 115 0.64 1.68 0.79
N ARG A 116 -0.03 2.40 -0.12
CA ARG A 116 0.37 2.59 -1.51
C ARG A 116 0.63 4.07 -1.78
N PRO A 117 1.62 4.71 -1.14
CA PRO A 117 1.94 6.07 -1.54
C PRO A 117 2.44 5.99 -2.98
N TRP A 118 1.75 6.67 -3.89
CA TRP A 118 2.24 6.87 -5.25
C TRP A 118 3.43 7.81 -5.11
N LEU A 119 4.64 7.25 -5.08
CA LEU A 119 5.84 8.06 -4.89
C LEU A 119 6.22 8.66 -6.25
N PRO A 120 6.01 9.98 -6.46
CA PRO A 120 6.28 10.59 -7.75
C PRO A 120 7.78 10.55 -8.02
N ILE A 121 8.14 10.20 -9.25
CA ILE A 121 9.50 10.38 -9.76
C ILE A 121 9.48 11.66 -10.60
N PRO A 122 10.16 12.75 -10.17
CA PRO A 122 10.24 13.96 -10.97
C PRO A 122 11.07 13.68 -12.23
N MET A 123 10.44 13.87 -13.39
CA MET A 123 11.07 13.70 -14.70
C MET A 123 11.25 15.05 -15.37
N TYR A 124 12.41 15.28 -15.96
CA TYR A 124 12.74 16.51 -16.66
C TYR A 124 13.01 16.21 -18.14
N PRO A 125 12.48 17.04 -19.06
CA PRO A 125 12.74 16.85 -20.48
C PRO A 125 14.21 17.13 -20.80
N LYS A 126 14.76 16.35 -21.74
CA LYS A 126 16.12 16.45 -22.25
C LYS A 126 16.18 16.87 -23.72
N PHE A 127 15.06 17.35 -24.25
CA PHE A 127 14.93 17.87 -25.61
C PHE A 127 14.19 19.20 -25.58
N VAL A 128 14.39 19.99 -26.63
CA VAL A 128 13.61 21.20 -26.90
C VAL A 128 12.45 20.79 -27.78
N VAL A 129 11.24 21.18 -27.39
CA VAL A 129 10.02 20.87 -28.14
C VAL A 129 10.08 21.59 -29.48
N GLU A 130 9.83 20.85 -30.55
CA GLU A 130 9.65 21.45 -31.86
C GLU A 130 8.30 22.17 -31.90
N SER A 131 8.24 23.32 -32.59
CA SER A 131 7.00 24.05 -32.83
C SER A 131 6.81 24.19 -34.33
N ASP A 132 5.66 23.73 -34.84
CA ASP A 132 5.24 23.95 -36.23
C ASP A 132 4.91 25.43 -36.50
N VAL A 133 4.73 26.22 -35.44
CA VAL A 133 4.49 27.66 -35.52
C VAL A 133 5.84 28.38 -35.39
N PRO A 134 6.17 29.34 -36.29
CA PRO A 134 7.39 30.13 -36.17
C PRO A 134 7.45 30.76 -34.77
N PRO A 135 8.56 30.64 -34.03
CA PRO A 135 8.66 31.25 -32.72
C PRO A 135 8.50 32.76 -32.86
N ASN A 136 7.38 33.29 -32.40
CA ASN A 136 7.18 34.70 -32.06
C ASN A 136 7.89 34.94 -30.71
N PRO A 137 9.07 35.56 -30.70
CA PRO A 137 9.88 35.69 -29.50
C PRO A 137 9.23 36.58 -28.41
N GLU A 138 8.14 37.28 -28.73
CA GLU A 138 7.50 38.26 -27.83
C GLU A 138 6.39 37.66 -26.95
N LEU A 139 5.87 36.48 -27.29
CA LEU A 139 4.76 35.83 -26.58
C LEU A 139 5.08 34.34 -26.48
N GLY A 140 5.47 33.87 -25.29
CA GLY A 140 5.73 32.44 -25.08
C GLY A 140 4.58 31.57 -25.62
N PHE A 141 4.93 30.40 -26.17
CA PHE A 141 3.96 29.49 -26.78
C PHE A 141 3.53 28.39 -25.83
N THR A 142 2.27 28.00 -25.91
CA THR A 142 1.72 26.80 -25.28
C THR A 142 1.61 25.68 -26.33
N TYR A 143 1.87 24.45 -25.93
CA TYR A 143 1.66 23.25 -26.74
C TYR A 143 0.78 22.27 -25.96
N ASP A 144 -0.10 21.55 -26.66
CA ASP A 144 -0.98 20.54 -26.05
C ASP A 144 -0.19 19.34 -25.53
N TYR A 145 0.88 18.98 -26.24
CA TYR A 145 1.84 17.98 -25.81
C TYR A 145 3.25 18.23 -26.39
N MET A 146 4.25 17.64 -25.75
CA MET A 146 5.65 17.70 -26.20
C MET A 146 5.94 16.69 -27.31
N PHE A 147 6.63 17.13 -28.36
CA PHE A 147 7.10 16.27 -29.45
C PHE A 147 8.49 16.69 -29.95
N ILE A 148 9.15 15.79 -30.69
CA ILE A 148 10.50 15.98 -31.22
C ILE A 148 10.59 15.53 -32.68
N ASP A 149 11.34 16.29 -33.49
CA ASP A 149 11.61 15.94 -34.89
C ASP A 149 12.33 14.58 -35.00
N ASN A 150 11.92 13.77 -35.97
CA ASN A 150 12.44 12.43 -36.18
C ASN A 150 13.91 12.39 -36.63
N SER A 151 14.44 13.46 -37.22
CA SER A 151 15.87 13.56 -37.55
C SER A 151 16.77 13.48 -36.31
N GLN A 152 16.24 13.87 -35.14
CA GLN A 152 16.96 13.79 -33.87
C GLN A 152 16.93 12.38 -33.25
N LEU A 153 16.07 11.50 -33.75
CA LEU A 153 15.83 10.14 -33.23
C LEU A 153 16.44 9.02 -34.10
N ALA A 154 17.46 9.34 -34.90
CA ALA A 154 18.18 8.36 -35.73
C ALA A 154 18.85 7.24 -34.91
N SER A 155 19.12 7.49 -33.63
CA SER A 155 19.53 6.49 -32.64
C SER A 155 18.63 6.60 -31.42
N GLU A 156 18.72 5.63 -30.50
CA GLU A 156 18.07 5.80 -29.19
C GLU A 156 18.58 7.07 -28.49
N LYS A 157 17.64 7.92 -28.06
CA LYS A 157 17.90 9.16 -27.32
C LYS A 157 17.15 9.17 -26.00
N VAL A 158 17.74 9.78 -24.98
CA VAL A 158 17.06 10.09 -23.72
C VAL A 158 16.20 11.33 -23.94
N LEU A 159 14.88 11.18 -23.78
CA LEU A 159 13.93 12.29 -23.92
C LEU A 159 13.51 12.84 -22.56
N TRP A 160 13.43 11.98 -21.54
CA TRP A 160 13.16 12.41 -20.17
C TRP A 160 14.11 11.74 -19.21
N GLN A 161 14.52 12.48 -18.17
CA GLN A 161 15.39 11.95 -17.14
C GLN A 161 14.99 12.47 -15.75
N GLY A 162 15.00 11.58 -14.77
CA GLY A 162 14.80 11.86 -13.36
C GLY A 162 15.77 11.07 -12.50
N ARG A 163 15.67 11.28 -11.18
CA ARG A 163 16.36 10.50 -10.15
C ARG A 163 15.32 10.06 -9.12
N ALA A 164 15.44 8.82 -8.63
CA ALA A 164 14.51 8.25 -7.67
C ALA A 164 15.23 7.55 -6.51
N SER A 165 14.64 7.66 -5.32
CA SER A 165 14.88 6.71 -4.22
C SER A 165 13.85 5.59 -4.33
N VAL A 166 14.28 4.38 -4.65
CA VAL A 166 13.39 3.28 -5.02
C VAL A 166 12.91 2.57 -3.75
N LEU A 167 11.73 2.99 -3.28
CA LEU A 167 11.09 2.45 -2.08
C LEU A 167 9.94 1.48 -2.39
N HIS A 168 9.59 1.31 -3.67
CA HIS A 168 8.57 0.37 -4.11
C HIS A 168 9.04 -0.44 -5.32
N LYS A 169 8.51 -1.66 -5.44
CA LYS A 169 8.91 -2.64 -6.44
C LYS A 169 8.35 -2.41 -7.84
N PHE A 170 7.29 -1.62 -7.98
CA PHE A 170 6.67 -1.37 -9.28
C PHE A 170 6.70 0.10 -9.64
N VAL A 171 6.79 0.39 -10.93
CA VAL A 171 6.68 1.74 -11.49
C VAL A 171 5.65 1.78 -12.61
N GLU A 172 4.88 2.84 -12.66
CA GLU A 172 3.97 3.16 -13.75
C GLU A 172 4.15 4.60 -14.21
N LEU A 173 3.80 4.87 -15.46
CA LEU A 173 3.83 6.21 -16.02
C LEU A 173 2.61 6.48 -16.89
N ARG A 174 2.08 7.70 -16.78
CA ARG A 174 1.10 8.24 -17.72
C ARG A 174 1.83 9.09 -18.74
N VAL A 175 1.67 8.73 -20.01
CA VAL A 175 2.43 9.34 -21.10
C VAL A 175 1.57 9.61 -22.32
N VAL A 176 1.93 10.66 -23.05
CA VAL A 176 1.50 10.88 -24.43
C VAL A 176 2.61 10.40 -25.35
N THR A 177 2.32 9.40 -26.17
CA THR A 177 3.27 8.73 -27.06
C THR A 177 2.66 8.45 -28.42
N GLY A 178 3.50 8.43 -29.44
CA GLY A 178 3.16 7.97 -30.78
C GLY A 178 3.65 8.89 -31.88
N ARG A 179 3.16 8.71 -33.10
CA ARG A 179 3.40 9.65 -34.19
C ARG A 179 2.65 10.96 -33.92
N ALA A 180 3.37 12.08 -33.85
CA ALA A 180 2.76 13.41 -33.75
C ALA A 180 2.41 13.93 -35.15
N ILE A 181 3.39 13.93 -36.07
CA ILE A 181 3.25 14.41 -37.45
C ILE A 181 3.89 13.41 -38.41
N GLY A 182 3.27 13.20 -39.58
CA GLY A 182 3.78 12.27 -40.61
C GLY A 182 3.26 10.84 -40.46
N GLY A 183 3.52 10.00 -41.48
CA GLY A 183 2.73 8.79 -41.70
C GLY A 183 3.45 7.44 -41.66
N SER A 184 4.79 7.37 -41.60
CA SER A 184 5.53 6.11 -41.86
C SER A 184 6.51 5.66 -40.77
N HIS A 185 6.87 6.53 -39.82
CA HIS A 185 7.81 6.18 -38.76
C HIS A 185 7.13 5.38 -37.62
N VAL A 186 7.88 4.52 -36.94
CA VAL A 186 7.38 3.77 -35.78
C VAL A 186 8.26 4.06 -34.57
N PRO A 187 7.80 4.88 -33.61
CA PRO A 187 8.59 5.17 -32.42
C PRO A 187 8.53 4.01 -31.42
N ARG A 188 9.69 3.70 -30.85
CA ARG A 188 9.89 2.70 -29.81
C ARG A 188 10.43 3.37 -28.56
N TYR A 189 9.64 3.28 -27.49
CA TYR A 189 9.94 3.86 -26.19
C TYR A 189 10.49 2.81 -25.25
N ARG A 190 11.42 3.21 -24.38
CA ARG A 190 11.90 2.36 -23.29
C ARG A 190 11.99 3.16 -22.00
N LEU A 191 11.44 2.60 -20.93
CA LEU A 191 11.69 3.04 -19.57
C LEU A 191 12.94 2.32 -19.05
N LYS A 192 13.90 3.07 -18.55
CA LYS A 192 15.16 2.54 -18.03
C LYS A 192 15.43 2.99 -16.60
N PHE A 193 15.95 2.07 -15.80
CA PHE A 193 16.48 2.31 -14.46
C PHE A 193 17.97 1.95 -14.46
N ASN A 194 18.84 2.90 -14.12
CA ASN A 194 20.30 2.78 -14.19
C ASN A 194 20.82 2.18 -15.52
N GLY A 195 20.15 2.50 -16.63
CA GLY A 195 20.50 2.02 -17.97
C GLY A 195 19.87 0.68 -18.38
N THR A 196 19.29 -0.06 -17.43
CA THR A 196 18.56 -1.31 -17.71
C THR A 196 17.13 -1.01 -18.13
N THR A 197 16.67 -1.62 -19.22
CA THR A 197 15.29 -1.48 -19.71
C THR A 197 14.34 -2.29 -18.84
N VAL A 198 13.36 -1.62 -18.23
CA VAL A 198 12.32 -2.24 -17.38
C VAL A 198 10.96 -2.30 -18.08
N GLY A 199 10.74 -1.41 -19.06
CA GLY A 199 9.53 -1.38 -19.88
C GLY A 199 9.86 -0.95 -21.30
N GLN A 200 9.20 -1.56 -22.28
CA GLN A 200 9.34 -1.22 -23.69
C GLN A 200 7.98 -1.30 -24.38
N TRP A 201 7.68 -0.32 -25.24
CA TRP A 201 6.47 -0.31 -26.05
C TRP A 201 6.66 0.51 -27.33
N THR A 202 5.71 0.37 -28.24
CA THR A 202 5.62 1.13 -29.49
C THR A 202 4.22 1.69 -29.62
N ASP A 203 4.09 2.95 -30.00
CA ASP A 203 2.80 3.55 -30.32
C ASP A 203 2.80 4.09 -31.72
N ILE A 204 1.98 3.47 -32.57
CA ILE A 204 1.83 3.87 -33.96
C ILE A 204 0.90 5.08 -34.03
N GLY A 205 -0.24 5.09 -33.33
CA GLY A 205 -1.10 6.27 -33.21
C GLY A 205 -0.68 7.16 -32.05
N LEU A 206 -1.02 8.45 -32.10
CA LEU A 206 -0.96 9.31 -30.92
C LEU A 206 -1.89 8.75 -29.83
N SER A 207 -1.36 8.58 -28.62
CA SER A 207 -2.06 7.94 -27.51
C SER A 207 -1.70 8.61 -26.19
N ASN A 208 -2.68 8.80 -25.29
CA ASN A 208 -2.46 9.14 -23.88
C ASN A 208 -2.86 7.93 -23.03
N VAL A 209 -1.88 7.22 -22.50
CA VAL A 209 -2.10 5.92 -21.85
C VAL A 209 -1.22 5.75 -20.61
N ILE A 210 -1.66 4.85 -19.73
CA ILE A 210 -0.83 4.35 -18.63
C ILE A 210 0.02 3.19 -19.15
N ARG A 211 1.31 3.20 -18.80
CA ARG A 211 2.27 2.13 -19.07
C ARG A 211 2.78 1.53 -17.75
N GLY A 212 2.98 0.23 -17.74
CA GLY A 212 3.31 -0.56 -16.55
C GLY A 212 2.09 -1.29 -15.97
N PRO A 213 2.16 -1.75 -14.71
CA PRO A 213 3.32 -1.64 -13.81
C PRO A 213 4.52 -2.44 -14.34
N TYR A 214 5.71 -1.85 -14.26
CA TYR A 214 6.98 -2.51 -14.55
C TYR A 214 7.70 -2.86 -13.24
N ASP A 215 8.30 -4.04 -13.18
CA ASP A 215 9.07 -4.50 -12.02
C ASP A 215 10.44 -3.80 -11.98
N ILE A 216 10.73 -3.15 -10.86
CA ILE A 216 11.96 -2.45 -10.53
C ILE A 216 12.57 -2.94 -9.20
N SER A 217 12.18 -4.14 -8.76
CA SER A 217 12.64 -4.74 -7.50
C SER A 217 14.17 -4.91 -7.41
N GLU A 218 14.87 -4.98 -8.55
CA GLU A 218 16.34 -4.98 -8.60
C GLU A 218 16.98 -3.75 -7.93
N TRP A 219 16.28 -2.61 -7.93
CA TRP A 219 16.76 -1.36 -7.33
C TRP A 219 16.15 -1.03 -5.98
N LEU A 220 15.38 -1.95 -5.37
CA LEU A 220 14.74 -1.69 -4.08
C LEU A 220 15.77 -1.26 -3.02
N ASP A 221 15.40 -0.25 -2.23
CA ASP A 221 16.23 0.39 -1.20
C ASP A 221 17.48 1.15 -1.72
N GLN A 222 17.61 1.33 -3.04
CA GLN A 222 18.67 2.15 -3.62
C GLN A 222 18.22 3.63 -3.75
N ASN A 223 19.17 4.54 -3.52
CA ASN A 223 19.00 5.98 -3.66
C ASN A 223 19.68 6.50 -4.93
N ASP A 224 19.21 7.65 -5.43
CA ASP A 224 19.75 8.33 -6.63
C ASP A 224 19.77 7.46 -7.91
N VAL A 225 18.81 6.54 -8.03
CA VAL A 225 18.68 5.67 -9.21
C VAL A 225 18.27 6.53 -10.41
N SER A 226 19.03 6.42 -11.51
CA SER A 226 18.74 7.15 -12.74
C SER A 226 17.53 6.55 -13.44
N VAL A 227 16.49 7.36 -13.64
CA VAL A 227 15.27 6.97 -14.36
C VAL A 227 15.25 7.71 -15.69
N GLN A 228 15.09 6.98 -16.79
CA GLN A 228 15.12 7.55 -18.14
C GLN A 228 13.97 7.02 -18.99
N LEU A 229 13.29 7.91 -19.71
CA LEU A 229 12.47 7.53 -20.85
C LEU A 229 13.26 7.82 -22.11
N THR A 230 13.56 6.77 -22.87
CA THR A 230 14.25 6.86 -24.15
C THR A 230 13.30 6.58 -25.30
N CYS A 231 13.63 7.10 -26.48
CA CYS A 231 12.93 6.80 -27.72
C CYS A 231 13.94 6.56 -28.85
N SER A 232 13.59 5.63 -29.74
CA SER A 232 14.26 5.37 -31.02
C SER A 232 13.20 5.15 -32.09
N LEU A 233 13.55 5.33 -33.36
CA LEU A 233 12.67 4.96 -34.47
C LEU A 233 13.03 3.57 -34.99
N ASP A 234 12.05 2.67 -35.07
CA ASP A 234 12.22 1.34 -35.68
C ASP A 234 12.32 1.44 -37.20
N THR A 235 11.58 2.38 -37.78
CA THR A 235 11.68 2.80 -39.17
C THR A 235 11.95 4.30 -39.20
N GLY A 236 13.02 4.70 -39.90
CA GLY A 236 13.27 6.10 -40.18
C GLY A 236 12.12 6.73 -40.97
N GLY A 237 11.99 8.06 -40.90
CA GLY A 237 10.97 8.79 -41.65
C GLY A 237 10.91 10.25 -41.24
N ALA A 238 10.41 11.10 -42.14
CA ALA A 238 10.15 12.50 -41.85
C ALA A 238 8.95 12.65 -40.87
N GLY A 239 8.87 13.80 -40.22
CA GLY A 239 7.84 14.14 -39.25
C GLY A 239 8.36 14.14 -37.82
N SER A 240 7.45 14.04 -36.85
CA SER A 240 7.78 14.18 -35.44
C SER A 240 7.10 13.12 -34.57
N THR A 241 7.75 12.81 -33.46
CA THR A 241 7.33 11.81 -32.47
C THR A 241 6.88 12.50 -31.19
N ALA A 242 5.68 12.18 -30.71
CA ALA A 242 5.16 12.68 -29.44
C ALA A 242 5.83 11.97 -28.25
N CYS A 243 6.25 12.73 -27.25
CA CYS A 243 6.79 12.19 -26.02
C CYS A 243 6.59 13.16 -24.85
N GLN A 244 5.44 13.03 -24.17
CA GLN A 244 5.17 13.73 -22.93
C GLN A 244 5.01 12.76 -21.78
N ILE A 245 5.60 13.11 -20.64
CA ILE A 245 5.31 12.48 -19.36
C ILE A 245 4.34 13.38 -18.60
N ASP A 246 3.13 12.90 -18.36
CA ASP A 246 2.19 13.56 -17.46
C ASP A 246 2.56 13.24 -16.01
N SER A 247 2.94 11.99 -15.75
CA SER A 247 3.39 11.56 -14.43
C SER A 247 4.10 10.21 -14.43
N VAL A 248 4.97 10.00 -13.44
CA VAL A 248 5.63 8.73 -13.15
C VAL A 248 5.54 8.48 -11.65
N TYR A 249 5.11 7.29 -11.26
CA TYR A 249 4.96 6.92 -9.85
C TYR A 249 5.48 5.53 -9.59
N MET A 250 6.11 5.36 -8.42
CA MET A 250 6.36 4.05 -7.86
C MET A 250 5.18 3.62 -6.98
N ARG A 251 4.87 2.33 -6.99
CA ARG A 251 3.79 1.72 -6.19
C ARG A 251 4.21 0.34 -5.66
N GLN A 252 3.68 -0.02 -4.49
CA GLN A 252 3.86 -1.34 -3.88
C GLN A 252 3.26 -2.47 -4.71
#